data_AF-A0AAP4PF76-F1
#
_entry.id   AF-A0AAP4PF76-F1
#
_cell.length_a   1.000
_cell.length_b   1.000
_cell.length_c   1.000
_cell.angle_alpha   90.00
_cell.angle_beta   90.00
_cell.angle_gamma   90.00
#
_symmetry.space_group_name_H-M   'P 1'
#
loop_
_entity.id
_entity.type
_entity.pdbx_description
1 polymer ?
#
loop_
_entity_poly.entity_id
_entity_poly.type
_entity_poly.pdbx_seq_one_letter_code
_entity_poly.pdbx_strand_id
1 'polypeptide(L)'
;MFKEKNVQSKVLEYIYTTSKQPILLKDMLVANRQFNNGMQVDPGKLGFRLRLSRAYFLYIGIVLVILVPVSLLTHKALAKVDSHISILGAMVITAMIFIGFNFFRDKMRDIMTKELIKKSWKLHFPFFSYEDYSIKIDSIFEKAMKEEISKKDLERYILDKLTAN
;
A
#
# COMPACT_ATOMS: atom_id res chain seq x y z
N MET A 1 10.16 16.15 -15.32
CA MET A 1 8.77 16.63 -15.11
C MET A 1 8.41 16.46 -13.63
N PHE A 2 8.48 17.54 -12.85
CA PHE A 2 8.12 17.55 -11.42
C PHE A 2 6.60 17.57 -11.30
N LYS A 3 5.97 16.39 -11.21
CA LYS A 3 4.54 16.30 -10.87
C LYS A 3 4.39 16.70 -9.40
N GLU A 4 3.49 17.63 -9.10
CA GLU A 4 3.18 18.01 -7.71
C GLU A 4 2.88 16.75 -6.89
N LYS A 5 3.67 16.55 -5.84
CA LYS A 5 3.54 15.39 -4.98
C LYS A 5 2.33 15.59 -4.07
N ASN A 6 1.26 14.83 -4.35
CA ASN A 6 0.10 14.71 -3.47
C ASN A 6 0.55 14.33 -2.04
N VAL A 7 -0.16 14.80 -1.01
CA VAL A 7 0.10 14.50 0.42
C VAL A 7 0.33 13.01 0.63
N GLN A 8 -0.47 12.15 -0.01
CA GLN A 8 -0.30 10.69 0.04
C GLN A 8 1.10 10.24 -0.42
N SER A 9 1.59 10.77 -1.54
CA SER A 9 2.92 10.40 -2.06
C SER A 9 4.05 10.84 -1.13
N LYS A 10 3.93 12.02 -0.49
CA LYS A 10 4.90 12.48 0.51
C LYS A 10 4.93 11.58 1.73
N VAL A 11 3.75 11.16 2.21
CA VAL A 11 3.62 10.23 3.32
C VAL A 11 4.26 8.88 2.98
N LEU A 12 3.99 8.33 1.80
CA LEU A 12 4.56 7.06 1.34
C LEU A 12 6.09 7.14 1.23
N GLU A 13 6.63 8.19 0.64
CA GLU A 13 8.08 8.42 0.54
C GLU A 13 8.74 8.62 1.91
N TYR A 14 8.00 9.15 2.89
CA TYR A 14 8.49 9.26 4.25
C TYR A 14 8.63 7.88 4.90
N ILE A 15 7.59 7.05 4.86
CA ILE A 15 7.53 5.77 5.58
C ILE A 15 8.10 4.58 4.81
N TYR A 16 8.33 4.68 3.49
CA TYR A 16 8.90 3.60 2.68
C TYR A 16 10.19 4.03 1.97
N THR A 17 11.10 3.08 1.81
CA THR A 17 12.18 3.16 0.81
C THR A 17 11.70 2.45 -0.45
N THR A 18 11.83 3.07 -1.61
CA THR A 18 11.59 2.45 -2.92
C THR A 18 12.88 2.31 -3.71
N SER A 19 13.03 1.21 -4.44
CA SER A 19 14.11 0.99 -5.39
C SER A 19 13.99 1.97 -6.56
N LYS A 20 15.14 2.36 -7.11
CA LYS A 20 15.21 3.16 -8.35
C LYS A 20 15.14 2.29 -9.60
N GLN A 21 15.34 0.98 -9.46
CA GLN A 21 15.33 0.05 -10.58
C GLN A 21 13.89 -0.15 -11.10
N PRO A 22 13.72 -0.31 -12.43
CA PRO A 22 12.42 -0.63 -13.00
C PRO A 22 11.97 -2.03 -12.54
N ILE A 23 10.67 -2.16 -12.27
CA ILE A 23 10.06 -3.44 -11.89
C ILE A 23 9.89 -4.28 -13.17
N LEU A 24 10.27 -5.56 -13.11
CA LEU A 24 10.12 -6.49 -14.22
C LEU A 24 8.64 -6.69 -14.56
N LEU A 25 8.33 -6.80 -15.86
CA LEU A 25 6.95 -6.98 -16.34
C LEU A 25 6.24 -8.14 -15.63
N LYS A 26 6.88 -9.31 -15.57
CA LYS A 26 6.31 -10.49 -14.90
C LYS A 26 6.02 -10.24 -13.42
N ASP A 27 6.93 -9.60 -12.70
CA ASP A 27 6.75 -9.33 -11.27
C ASP A 27 5.62 -8.33 -11.04
N MET A 28 5.51 -7.30 -11.89
CA MET A 28 4.39 -6.36 -11.88
C MET A 28 3.05 -7.07 -12.17
N LEU A 29 2.99 -7.97 -13.16
CA LEU A 29 1.76 -8.71 -13.51
C LEU A 29 1.32 -9.65 -12.39
N VAL A 30 2.27 -10.39 -11.79
CA VAL A 30 1.99 -11.23 -10.61
C VAL A 30 1.51 -10.39 -9.43
N ALA A 31 2.16 -9.26 -9.16
CA ALA A 31 1.75 -8.33 -8.12
C ALA A 31 0.35 -7.74 -8.37
N ASN A 32 0.03 -7.38 -9.61
CA ASN A 32 -1.29 -6.89 -10.00
C ASN A 32 -2.37 -7.95 -9.75
N ARG A 33 -2.13 -9.20 -10.14
CA ARG A 33 -3.05 -10.31 -9.89
C ARG A 33 -3.29 -10.54 -8.40
N GLN A 34 -2.20 -10.58 -7.62
CA GLN A 34 -2.29 -10.72 -6.17
C GLN A 34 -3.09 -9.58 -5.55
N PHE A 35 -2.81 -8.34 -5.95
CA PHE A 35 -3.53 -7.16 -5.48
C PHE A 35 -5.02 -7.19 -5.82
N ASN A 36 -5.37 -7.55 -7.07
CA ASN A 36 -6.76 -7.68 -7.52
C ASN A 36 -7.54 -8.74 -6.73
N ASN A 37 -6.86 -9.81 -6.32
CA ASN A 37 -7.45 -10.89 -5.52
C ASN A 37 -7.48 -10.59 -4.01
N GLY A 38 -7.10 -9.39 -3.58
CA GLY A 38 -7.02 -9.03 -2.16
C GLY A 38 -5.92 -9.76 -1.39
N MET A 39 -4.95 -10.35 -2.09
CA MET A 39 -3.81 -11.02 -1.49
C MET A 39 -2.68 -10.03 -1.19
N GLN A 40 -1.94 -10.30 -0.11
CA GLN A 40 -0.76 -9.52 0.22
C GLN A 40 0.33 -9.72 -0.83
N VAL A 41 0.76 -8.62 -1.43
CA VAL A 41 1.85 -8.60 -2.42
C VAL A 41 3.20 -8.58 -1.73
N ASP A 42 4.16 -9.31 -2.29
CA ASP A 42 5.55 -9.32 -1.85
C ASP A 42 6.24 -7.95 -2.08
N PRO A 43 6.58 -7.20 -1.02
CA PRO A 43 7.22 -5.89 -1.15
C PRO A 43 8.60 -5.95 -1.81
N GLY A 44 9.31 -7.08 -1.67
CA GLY A 44 10.65 -7.26 -2.24
C GLY A 44 10.63 -7.27 -3.76
N LYS A 45 9.63 -7.92 -4.36
CA LYS A 45 9.43 -7.98 -5.82
C LYS A 45 9.06 -6.63 -6.43
N LEU A 46 8.30 -5.82 -5.69
CA LEU A 46 7.98 -4.45 -6.07
C LEU A 46 9.07 -3.44 -5.68
N GLY A 47 10.14 -3.90 -5.03
CA GLY A 47 11.30 -3.09 -4.68
C GLY A 47 11.01 -2.03 -3.63
N PHE A 48 10.15 -2.28 -2.64
CA PHE A 48 9.94 -1.35 -1.54
C PHE A 48 10.05 -1.99 -0.16
N ARG A 49 10.45 -1.18 0.83
CA ARG A 49 10.62 -1.62 2.22
C ARG A 49 10.12 -0.56 3.19
N LEU A 50 9.35 -0.99 4.20
CA LEU A 50 8.88 -0.12 5.27
C LEU A 50 10.04 0.35 6.15
N ARG A 51 10.12 1.66 6.39
CA ARG A 51 10.93 2.28 7.44
C ARG A 51 10.10 2.31 8.71
N LEU A 52 10.21 1.24 9.48
CA LEU A 52 9.35 1.01 10.64
C LEU A 52 9.36 2.18 11.64
N SER A 53 10.54 2.74 11.95
CA SER A 53 10.65 3.90 12.84
C SER A 53 9.86 5.12 12.35
N ARG A 54 9.93 5.44 11.05
CA ARG A 54 9.19 6.56 10.45
C ARG A 54 7.69 6.31 10.42
N ALA A 55 7.27 5.06 10.19
CA ALA A 55 5.87 4.68 10.29
C ALA A 55 5.34 4.88 11.71
N TYR A 56 6.12 4.51 12.74
CA TYR A 56 5.76 4.78 14.14
C TYR A 56 5.67 6.28 14.43
N PHE A 57 6.66 7.09 14.04
CA PHE A 57 6.62 8.54 14.28
C PHE A 57 5.39 9.21 13.65
N LEU A 58 5.07 8.85 12.40
CA LEU A 58 3.88 9.37 11.74
C LEU A 58 2.60 8.95 12.47
N TYR A 59 2.50 7.67 12.83
CA TYR A 59 1.32 7.14 13.53
C TYR A 59 1.14 7.75 14.92
N ILE A 60 2.22 7.89 15.70
CA ILE A 60 2.22 8.58 17.00
C ILE A 60 1.74 10.02 16.82
N GLY A 61 2.23 10.73 15.78
CA GLY A 61 1.76 12.08 15.47
C GLY A 61 0.24 12.13 15.25
N ILE A 62 -0.31 11.21 14.46
CA ILE A 62 -1.77 11.11 14.23
C ILE A 62 -2.53 10.84 15.54
N VAL A 63 -2.03 9.90 16.36
CA VAL A 63 -2.64 9.53 17.63
C VAL A 63 -2.62 10.70 18.62
N LEU A 64 -1.51 11.43 18.74
CA LEU A 64 -1.38 12.57 19.64
C LEU A 64 -2.30 13.73 19.25
N VAL A 65 -2.46 14.00 17.95
CA VAL A 65 -3.39 15.03 17.44
C VAL A 65 -4.83 14.74 17.87
N ILE A 66 -5.20 13.47 18.11
CA ILE A 66 -6.53 13.08 18.58
C ILE A 66 -6.57 13.01 20.12
N LEU A 67 -5.61 12.31 20.74
CA LEU A 67 -5.62 12.05 22.18
C LEU A 67 -5.37 13.30 23.02
N VAL A 68 -4.50 14.22 22.58
CA VAL A 68 -4.20 15.43 23.36
C VAL A 68 -5.43 16.32 23.51
N PRO A 69 -6.16 16.68 22.43
CA PRO A 69 -7.40 17.45 22.57
C PRO A 69 -8.47 16.73 23.40
N VAL A 70 -8.67 15.43 23.17
CA VAL A 70 -9.66 14.64 23.93
C VAL A 70 -9.29 14.64 25.42
N SER A 71 -8.01 14.44 25.74
CA SER A 71 -7.51 14.48 27.12
C SER A 71 -7.71 15.85 27.75
N LEU A 72 -7.38 16.94 27.05
CA LEU A 72 -7.59 18.30 27.55
C LEU A 72 -9.06 18.64 27.79
N LEU A 73 -9.99 18.14 26.97
CA LEU A 73 -11.42 18.35 27.18
C LEU A 73 -11.96 17.51 28.35
N THR A 74 -11.44 16.30 28.54
CA THR A 74 -11.97 15.32 29.51
C THR A 74 -11.21 15.28 30.84
N HIS A 75 -10.07 15.99 30.98
CA HIS A 75 -9.17 15.87 32.13
C HIS A 75 -9.87 16.11 33.48
N LYS A 76 -10.78 17.09 33.58
CA LYS A 76 -11.50 17.38 34.84
C LYS A 76 -12.46 16.27 35.25
N ALA A 77 -13.07 15.60 34.28
CA ALA A 77 -13.95 14.47 34.52
C ALA A 77 -13.13 13.24 34.93
N LEU A 78 -12.06 12.95 34.19
CA LEU A 78 -11.13 11.85 34.47
C LEU A 78 -10.44 11.98 35.82
N ALA A 79 -10.10 13.20 36.26
CA ALA A 79 -9.46 13.43 37.56
C ALA A 79 -10.33 13.03 38.77
N LYS A 80 -11.64 12.84 38.58
CA LYS A 80 -12.58 12.42 39.63
C LYS A 80 -12.88 10.92 39.60
N VAL A 81 -12.37 10.19 38.61
CA VAL A 81 -12.62 8.75 38.42
C VAL A 81 -11.70 7.93 39.32
N ASP A 82 -12.19 6.78 39.80
CA ASP A 82 -11.38 5.82 40.56
C ASP A 82 -10.12 5.40 39.77
N SER A 83 -9.01 5.23 40.48
CA SER A 83 -7.72 4.93 39.87
C SER A 83 -7.70 3.57 39.18
N HIS A 84 -8.43 2.55 39.67
CA HIS A 84 -8.52 1.23 39.04
C HIS A 84 -9.23 1.31 37.69
N ILE A 85 -10.33 2.07 37.63
CA ILE A 85 -11.07 2.29 36.37
C ILE A 85 -10.18 3.05 35.38
N SER A 86 -9.42 4.03 35.86
CA SER A 86 -8.49 4.80 35.03
C SER A 86 -7.37 3.94 34.44
N ILE A 87 -6.81 3.01 35.23
CA ILE A 87 -5.82 2.04 34.76
C ILE A 87 -6.41 1.12 33.69
N LEU A 88 -7.60 0.55 33.93
CA LEU A 88 -8.28 -0.30 32.95
C LEU A 88 -8.57 0.44 31.64
N GLY A 89 -9.05 1.69 31.73
CA GLY A 89 -9.27 2.54 30.56
C GLY A 89 -7.98 2.79 29.77
N ALA A 90 -6.88 3.12 30.46
CA ALA A 90 -5.58 3.33 29.83
C ALA A 90 -5.06 2.06 29.13
N MET A 91 -5.25 0.88 29.72
CA MET A 91 -4.89 -0.40 29.09
C MET A 91 -5.67 -0.63 27.79
N VAL A 92 -6.99 -0.41 27.80
CA VAL A 92 -7.85 -0.57 26.62
C VAL A 92 -7.45 0.40 25.52
N ILE A 93 -7.26 1.69 25.85
CA ILE A 93 -6.81 2.71 24.88
C ILE A 93 -5.46 2.31 24.28
N THR A 94 -4.53 1.86 25.11
CA THR A 94 -3.21 1.42 24.66
C THR A 94 -3.31 0.25 23.68
N ALA A 95 -4.14 -0.76 23.99
CA ALA A 95 -4.40 -1.88 23.09
C ALA A 95 -5.00 -1.41 21.75
N MET A 96 -5.97 -0.50 21.77
CA MET A 96 -6.57 0.08 20.56
C MET A 96 -5.54 0.82 19.70
N ILE A 97 -4.60 1.55 20.31
CA ILE A 97 -3.52 2.23 19.58
C ILE A 97 -2.64 1.22 18.84
N PHE A 98 -2.25 0.12 19.49
CA PHE A 98 -1.43 -0.92 18.86
C PHE A 98 -2.16 -1.67 17.74
N ILE A 99 -3.44 -2.01 17.97
CA ILE A 99 -4.30 -2.61 16.93
C ILE A 99 -4.41 -1.66 15.74
N GLY A 100 -4.67 -0.38 15.98
CA GLY A 100 -4.74 0.64 14.94
C GLY A 100 -3.43 0.80 14.17
N PHE A 101 -2.27 0.63 14.80
CA PHE A 101 -0.98 0.68 14.10
C PHE A 101 -0.84 -0.48 13.10
N ASN A 102 -1.31 -1.68 13.45
CA ASN A 102 -1.29 -2.82 12.53
C ASN A 102 -2.15 -2.55 11.29
N PHE A 103 -3.37 -2.05 11.49
CA PHE A 103 -4.24 -1.65 10.38
C PHE A 103 -3.64 -0.51 9.54
N PHE A 104 -3.06 0.49 10.19
CA PHE A 104 -2.37 1.59 9.51
C PHE A 104 -1.24 1.04 8.62
N ARG A 105 -0.38 0.18 9.17
CA ARG A 105 0.75 -0.41 8.45
C ARG A 105 0.29 -1.20 7.24
N ASP A 106 -0.74 -2.02 7.39
CA ASP A 106 -1.26 -2.84 6.29
C ASP A 106 -1.93 -1.98 5.23
N LYS A 107 -2.72 -0.98 5.63
CA LYS A 107 -3.35 -0.05 4.68
C LYS A 107 -2.32 0.75 3.89
N MET A 108 -1.29 1.24 4.55
CA MET A 108 -0.20 1.99 3.90
C MET A 108 0.58 1.10 2.91
N ARG A 109 0.71 -0.20 3.20
CA ARG A 109 1.34 -1.17 2.30
C ARG A 109 0.50 -1.35 1.04
N ASP A 110 -0.81 -1.52 1.16
CA ASP A 110 -1.69 -1.70 0.01
C ASP A 110 -1.70 -0.47 -0.89
N ILE A 111 -1.71 0.73 -0.30
CA ILE A 111 -1.60 1.98 -1.03
C ILE A 111 -0.26 2.04 -1.79
N MET A 112 0.87 1.71 -1.12
CA MET A 112 2.19 1.71 -1.76
C MET A 112 2.26 0.71 -2.93
N THR A 113 1.76 -0.51 -2.71
CA THR A 113 1.67 -1.56 -3.72
C THR A 113 0.92 -1.06 -4.96
N LYS A 114 -0.27 -0.48 -4.78
CA LYS A 114 -1.07 0.05 -5.89
C LYS A 114 -0.35 1.17 -6.64
N GLU A 115 0.29 2.09 -5.92
CA GLU A 115 1.07 3.19 -6.53
C GLU A 115 2.24 2.66 -7.38
N LEU A 116 2.98 1.67 -6.88
CA LEU A 116 4.11 1.08 -7.61
C LEU A 116 3.66 0.25 -8.82
N ILE A 117 2.58 -0.52 -8.69
CA ILE A 117 1.97 -1.22 -9.82
C ILE A 117 1.58 -0.21 -10.89
N LYS A 118 0.83 0.85 -10.54
CA LYS A 118 0.43 1.90 -11.50
C LYS A 118 1.63 2.62 -12.13
N LYS A 119 2.69 2.86 -11.36
CA LYS A 119 3.92 3.48 -11.88
C LYS A 119 4.63 2.58 -12.87
N SER A 120 4.79 1.29 -12.54
CA SER A 120 5.39 0.29 -13.43
C SER A 120 4.52 0.04 -14.65
N TRP A 121 3.20 0.06 -14.49
CA TRP A 121 2.24 -0.12 -15.57
C TRP A 121 2.42 0.89 -16.68
N LYS A 122 2.61 2.17 -16.33
CA LYS A 122 2.85 3.24 -17.31
C LYS A 122 4.15 3.07 -18.11
N LEU A 123 5.10 2.28 -17.60
CA LEU A 123 6.35 1.97 -18.30
C LEU A 123 6.13 0.85 -19.32
N HIS A 124 5.44 -0.22 -18.94
CA HIS A 124 5.22 -1.39 -19.80
C HIS A 124 4.03 -1.23 -20.76
N PHE A 125 3.00 -0.49 -20.35
CA PHE A 125 1.76 -0.31 -21.09
C PHE A 125 1.40 1.19 -21.20
N PRO A 126 2.21 2.01 -21.89
CA PRO A 126 2.03 3.47 -21.92
C PRO A 126 0.69 3.91 -22.55
N PHE A 127 0.14 3.10 -23.46
CA PHE A 127 -1.12 3.39 -24.17
C PHE A 127 -2.36 2.79 -23.51
N PHE A 128 -2.20 1.98 -22.46
CA PHE A 128 -3.32 1.31 -21.79
C PHE A 128 -3.41 1.79 -20.34
N SER A 129 -4.53 2.44 -19.98
CA SER A 129 -4.76 2.89 -18.60
C SER A 129 -4.80 1.68 -17.66
N TYR A 130 -4.30 1.86 -16.43
CA TYR A 130 -4.36 0.81 -15.42
C TYR A 130 -5.81 0.53 -15.03
N GLU A 131 -6.59 1.60 -14.90
CA GLU A 131 -7.96 1.61 -14.44
C GLU A 131 -8.87 0.76 -15.35
N ASP A 132 -8.69 0.84 -16.66
CA ASP A 132 -9.57 0.16 -17.61
C ASP A 132 -9.05 -1.22 -18.01
N TYR A 133 -7.71 -1.42 -18.02
CA TYR A 133 -7.08 -2.62 -18.56
C TYR A 133 -6.50 -3.58 -17.51
N SER A 134 -6.43 -3.21 -16.23
CA SER A 134 -5.84 -4.07 -15.18
C SER A 134 -6.47 -5.46 -15.11
N ILE A 135 -7.79 -5.56 -15.21
CA ILE A 135 -8.53 -6.83 -15.16
C ILE A 135 -8.40 -7.59 -16.49
N LYS A 136 -8.51 -6.89 -17.63
CA LYS A 136 -8.39 -7.51 -18.96
C LYS A 136 -7.00 -8.14 -19.13
N ILE A 137 -5.93 -7.41 -18.83
CA ILE A 137 -4.56 -7.91 -18.93
C ILE A 137 -4.29 -9.03 -17.93
N ASP A 138 -4.87 -8.98 -16.72
CA ASP A 138 -4.76 -10.09 -15.77
C ASP A 138 -5.32 -11.39 -16.35
N SER A 139 -6.48 -11.33 -17.03
CA SER A 139 -7.05 -12.50 -17.71
C SER A 139 -6.17 -13.03 -18.85
N ILE A 140 -5.50 -12.14 -19.60
CA ILE A 140 -4.58 -12.51 -20.68
C ILE A 140 -3.30 -13.12 -20.10
N PHE A 141 -2.78 -12.53 -19.03
CA PHE A 141 -1.62 -13.03 -18.30
C PHE A 141 -1.88 -14.42 -17.72
N GLU A 142 -3.08 -14.68 -17.18
CA GLU A 142 -3.45 -16.02 -16.74
C GLU A 142 -3.41 -17.05 -17.87
N LYS A 143 -3.92 -16.70 -19.06
CA LYS A 143 -3.84 -17.56 -20.25
C LYS A 143 -2.40 -17.81 -20.67
N ALA A 144 -1.58 -16.76 -20.72
CA ALA A 144 -0.15 -16.87 -21.03
C ALA A 144 0.60 -17.80 -20.07
N MET A 145 0.24 -17.78 -18.78
CA MET A 145 0.81 -18.69 -17.78
C MET A 145 0.37 -20.15 -17.98
N LYS A 146 -0.88 -20.38 -18.41
CA LYS A 146 -1.40 -21.74 -18.75
C LYS A 146 -0.78 -22.29 -20.03
N GLU A 147 -0.49 -21.42 -20.99
CA GLU A 147 0.18 -21.75 -22.25
C GLU A 147 1.72 -21.79 -22.11
N GLU A 148 2.25 -21.67 -20.88
CA GLU A 148 3.69 -21.69 -20.56
C GLU A 148 4.53 -20.72 -21.39
N ILE A 149 3.96 -19.56 -21.74
CA ILE A 149 4.63 -18.55 -22.56
C ILE A 149 5.93 -18.08 -21.88
N SER A 150 7.00 -18.04 -22.66
CA SER A 150 8.32 -17.64 -22.19
C SER A 150 8.32 -16.21 -21.66
N LYS A 151 9.19 -15.90 -20.68
CA LYS A 151 9.31 -14.53 -20.14
C LYS A 151 9.64 -13.49 -21.21
N LYS A 152 10.34 -13.89 -22.29
CA LYS A 152 10.76 -12.99 -23.37
C LYS A 152 9.59 -12.63 -24.29
N ASP A 153 8.67 -13.56 -24.49
CA ASP A 153 7.54 -13.39 -25.41
C ASP A 153 6.28 -12.88 -24.72
N LEU A 154 6.28 -12.85 -23.37
CA LEU A 154 5.13 -12.49 -22.56
C LEU A 154 4.56 -11.10 -22.89
N GLU A 155 5.43 -10.11 -23.07
CA GLU A 155 5.00 -8.74 -23.40
C GLU A 155 4.31 -8.70 -24.76
N ARG A 156 4.94 -9.29 -25.78
CA ARG A 156 4.39 -9.39 -27.13
C ARG A 156 3.06 -10.13 -27.13
N TYR A 157 2.97 -11.27 -26.46
CA TYR A 157 1.75 -12.06 -26.35
C TYR A 157 0.59 -11.23 -25.78
N ILE A 158 0.84 -10.47 -24.71
CA ILE A 158 -0.18 -9.63 -24.09
C ILE A 158 -0.64 -8.53 -25.06
N LEU A 159 0.30 -7.85 -25.72
CA LEU A 159 0.00 -6.78 -26.68
C LEU A 159 -0.80 -7.31 -27.88
N ASP A 160 -0.40 -8.44 -28.46
CA ASP A 160 -1.09 -9.06 -29.59
C ASP A 160 -2.55 -9.41 -29.24
N LYS A 161 -2.78 -9.95 -28.03
CA LYS A 161 -4.15 -10.27 -27.54
C LYS A 161 -4.96 -9.03 -27.15
N LEU A 162 -4.31 -7.91 -26.85
CA LEU A 162 -4.99 -6.64 -26.55
C LEU A 162 -5.48 -5.94 -27.81
N THR A 163 -4.75 -6.07 -28.94
CA THR A 163 -5.08 -5.44 -30.22
C THR A 163 -5.89 -6.32 -31.16
N ALA A 164 -5.85 -7.65 -30.98
CA ALA A 164 -6.65 -8.59 -31.78
C ALA A 164 -8.14 -8.66 -31.39
N ASN A 165 -8.54 -7.93 -30.34
CA ASN A 165 -9.92 -7.70 -29.91
C ASN A 165 -10.22 -6.21 -29.97
#